data_AF-A0A9E0SWE8-F1
#
_entry.id   AF-A0A9E0SWE8-F1
#
_cell.length_a   1.000
_cell.length_b   1.000
_cell.length_c   1.000
_cell.angle_alpha   90.00
_cell.angle_beta   90.00
_cell.angle_gamma   90.00
#
_symmetry.space_group_name_H-M   'P 1'
#
loop_
_entity.id
_entity.type
_entity.pdbx_description
1 polymer ?
#
loop_
_entity_poly.entity_id
_entity_poly.type
_entity_poly.pdbx_seq_one_letter_code
_entity_poly.pdbx_strand_id
1 'polypeptide(L)'
;MKTTLDIADPLLEQARKVAARDGETLRSLVEQGLRKVLAERTTSSKPFKLRQVTVKGKGLRPEVAHLSMHDIILMSYEDRGT
;
A
#
# COMPACT_ATOMS: atom_id res chain seq x y z
N MET A 1 24.86 -1.67 9.69
CA MET A 1 25.43 -0.73 10.68
C MET A 1 25.30 -1.32 12.07
N LYS A 2 26.23 -1.02 12.98
CA LYS A 2 26.11 -1.38 14.41
C LYS A 2 25.64 -0.13 15.17
N THR A 3 24.56 -0.27 15.93
CA THR A 3 23.97 0.80 16.73
C THR A 3 23.83 0.29 18.15
N THR A 4 24.18 1.11 19.14
CA THR A 4 23.95 0.82 20.56
C THR A 4 22.64 1.47 20.96
N LEU A 5 21.74 0.71 21.59
CA LEU A 5 20.43 1.16 22.03
C LEU A 5 20.34 0.94 23.55
N ASP A 6 19.79 1.91 24.26
CA ASP A 6 19.38 1.72 25.65
C ASP A 6 17.97 1.11 25.67
N ILE A 7 17.84 -0.07 26.30
CA ILE A 7 16.62 -0.88 26.31
C ILE A 7 16.43 -1.39 27.73
N ALA A 8 15.23 -1.22 28.29
CA ALA A 8 14.90 -1.75 29.60
C ALA A 8 15.11 -3.28 29.65
N ASP A 9 15.79 -3.76 30.69
CA ASP A 9 16.13 -5.18 30.86
C ASP A 9 14.93 -6.14 30.69
N PRO A 10 13.72 -5.87 31.24
CA PRO A 10 12.59 -6.77 31.06
C PRO A 10 12.19 -6.94 29.59
N LEU A 11 12.32 -5.88 28.79
CA LEU A 11 11.99 -5.90 27.37
C LEU A 11 13.05 -6.66 26.57
N LEU A 12 14.33 -6.48 26.91
CA LEU A 12 15.42 -7.21 26.28
C LEU A 12 15.29 -8.72 26.51
N GLU A 13 14.96 -9.12 27.75
CA GLU A 13 14.74 -10.53 28.09
C GLU A 13 13.55 -11.14 27.35
N GLN A 14 12.44 -10.40 27.24
CA GLN A 14 11.29 -10.83 26.46
C GLN A 14 11.66 -11.01 24.97
N ALA A 15 12.38 -10.05 24.39
CA ALA A 15 12.81 -10.12 22.99
C ALA A 15 13.74 -11.31 22.73
N ARG A 16 14.66 -11.61 23.65
CA ARG A 16 15.54 -12.80 23.56
C ARG A 16 14.76 -14.11 23.57
N LYS A 17 13.77 -14.23 24.46
CA LYS A 17 12.91 -15.43 24.52
C LYS A 17 12.14 -15.65 23.22
N VAL A 18 11.58 -14.58 22.65
CA VAL A 18 10.86 -14.64 21.37
C VAL A 18 11.80 -15.05 20.24
N ALA A 19 12.96 -14.38 20.12
CA ALA A 19 13.93 -14.71 19.08
C ALA A 19 14.41 -16.16 19.17
N ALA A 20 14.70 -16.65 20.38
CA ALA A 20 15.12 -18.04 20.59
C ALA A 20 14.01 -19.06 20.23
N ARG A 21 12.75 -18.77 20.61
CA ARG A 21 11.61 -19.61 20.26
C ARG A 21 11.41 -19.70 18.76
N ASP A 22 11.59 -18.59 18.05
CA ASP A 22 11.32 -18.48 16.62
C ASP A 22 12.55 -18.86 15.76
N GLY A 23 13.66 -19.27 16.38
CA GLY A 23 14.90 -19.64 15.68
C GLY A 23 15.60 -18.46 14.99
N GLU A 24 15.34 -17.24 15.44
CA GLU A 24 15.89 -16.01 14.88
C GLU A 24 16.90 -15.34 15.82
N THR A 25 17.67 -14.40 15.26
CA THR A 25 18.57 -13.56 16.06
C THR A 25 17.82 -12.36 16.64
N LEU A 26 18.25 -11.87 17.81
CA LEU A 26 17.75 -10.61 18.38
C LEU A 26 17.90 -9.44 17.40
N ARG A 27 18.97 -9.43 16.59
CA ARG A 27 19.19 -8.44 15.54
C ARG A 27 18.09 -8.49 14.48
N SER A 28 17.72 -9.67 13.99
CA SER A 28 16.62 -9.85 13.02
C SER A 28 15.32 -9.27 13.57
N LEU A 29 14.97 -9.63 14.82
CA LEU A 29 13.76 -9.17 15.49
C LEU A 29 13.72 -7.64 15.62
N VAL A 30 14.85 -7.01 16.00
CA VAL A 30 14.96 -5.55 16.11
C VAL A 30 14.81 -4.87 14.75
N GLU A 31 15.46 -5.40 13.71
CA GLU A 31 15.36 -4.84 12.35
C GLU A 31 13.93 -4.96 11.78
N GLN A 32 13.25 -6.08 12.04
CA GLN A 32 11.85 -6.27 11.66
C GLN A 32 10.93 -5.26 12.38
N GLY A 33 11.09 -5.11 13.69
CA GLY A 33 10.34 -4.14 14.48
C GLY A 33 10.53 -2.71 13.96
N LEU A 34 11.78 -2.31 13.69
CA LEU A 34 12.09 -0.99 13.15
C LEU A 34 11.47 -0.79 11.76
N ARG A 35 11.55 -1.79 10.87
CA ARG A 35 10.92 -1.73 9.54
C ARG A 35 9.41 -1.54 9.64
N LYS A 36 8.75 -2.26 10.55
CA LYS A 36 7.30 -2.15 10.77
C LYS A 36 6.91 -0.75 11.22
N VAL A 37 7.59 -0.20 12.23
CA VAL A 37 7.31 1.16 12.74
C VAL A 37 7.58 2.22 11.67
N LEU A 38 8.65 2.08 10.88
CA LEU A 38 8.92 2.98 9.77
C LEU A 38 7.84 2.88 8.70
N ALA A 39 7.40 1.68 8.33
CA ALA A 39 6.32 1.47 7.37
C ALA A 39 5.02 2.10 7.87
N GLU A 40 4.62 1.88 9.12
CA GLU A 40 3.43 2.52 9.70
C GLU A 40 3.49 4.06 9.61
N ARG A 41 4.67 4.63 9.85
CA ARG A 41 4.88 6.09 9.78
C ARG A 41 5.01 6.62 8.36
N THR A 42 5.54 5.85 7.41
CA THR A 42 5.65 6.26 6.00
C THR A 42 4.40 5.96 5.21
N THR A 43 3.58 4.98 5.61
CA THR A 43 2.24 4.70 5.06
C THR A 43 1.22 5.77 5.46
N SER A 44 1.54 6.67 6.39
CA SER A 44 0.90 8.00 6.48
C SER A 44 1.12 8.86 5.21
N SER A 45 1.86 8.38 4.21
CA SER A 45 1.83 8.91 2.84
C SER A 45 0.36 8.97 2.41
N LYS A 46 -0.11 10.21 2.28
CA LYS A 46 -1.47 10.68 1.98
C LYS A 46 -2.39 9.58 1.44
N PRO A 47 -3.62 9.44 1.97
CA PRO A 47 -4.59 8.50 1.43
C PRO A 47 -4.66 8.64 -0.08
N PHE A 48 -4.75 7.51 -0.78
CA PHE A 48 -4.82 7.48 -2.24
C PHE A 48 -5.85 8.50 -2.70
N LYS A 49 -5.38 9.56 -3.36
CA LYS A 49 -6.23 10.57 -3.96
C LYS A 49 -6.32 10.25 -5.43
N LEU A 50 -7.44 9.65 -5.85
CA LEU A 50 -7.72 9.50 -7.28
C LEU A 50 -7.70 10.89 -7.91
N ARG A 51 -6.76 11.11 -8.83
CA ARG A 51 -6.73 12.36 -9.60
C ARG A 51 -8.05 12.48 -10.33
N GLN A 52 -8.77 13.58 -10.13
CA GLN A 52 -9.98 13.85 -10.89
C GLN A 52 -9.60 14.02 -12.37
N VAL A 53 -9.84 12.98 -13.17
CA VAL A 53 -9.67 12.99 -14.63
C VAL A 53 -11.05 13.14 -15.27
N THR A 54 -11.76 14.21 -14.92
CA THR A 54 -12.98 14.59 -15.62
C THR A 54 -12.62 15.45 -16.82
N VAL A 55 -13.09 15.07 -18.00
CA VAL A 55 -13.01 15.93 -19.19
C VAL A 55 -14.14 16.97 -19.15
N LYS A 56 -13.90 18.18 -19.68
CA LYS A 56 -14.93 19.23 -19.81
C LYS A 56 -15.89 18.91 -20.98
N GLY A 57 -16.60 17.78 -20.88
CA GLY A 57 -17.60 17.35 -21.87
C GLY A 57 -19.02 17.82 -21.52
N LYS A 58 -19.91 17.84 -22.51
CA LYS A 58 -21.35 18.13 -22.34
C LYS A 58 -22.21 16.86 -22.21
N GLY A 59 -21.66 15.81 -21.60
CA GLY A 59 -22.29 14.49 -21.50
C GLY A 59 -21.98 13.58 -22.69
N LEU A 60 -22.84 12.59 -22.91
CA LEU A 60 -22.72 11.61 -24.00
C LEU A 60 -22.95 12.26 -25.37
N ARG A 61 -22.32 11.72 -26.41
CA ARG A 61 -22.63 12.14 -27.78
C ARG A 61 -24.03 11.64 -28.16
N PRO A 62 -24.79 12.36 -29.02
CA PRO A 62 -26.13 11.94 -29.41
C PRO A 62 -26.20 10.53 -29.99
N GLU A 63 -25.15 10.08 -30.69
CA GLU A 63 -25.14 8.78 -31.36
C GLU A 63 -25.07 7.61 -30.37
N VAL A 64 -24.63 7.84 -29.13
CA VAL A 64 -24.52 6.80 -28.09
C VAL A 64 -25.52 6.98 -26.95
N ALA A 65 -26.32 8.05 -26.98
CA ALA A 65 -27.25 8.39 -25.89
C ALA A 65 -28.39 7.39 -25.69
N HIS A 66 -28.69 6.58 -26.72
CA HIS A 66 -29.75 5.55 -26.68
C HIS A 66 -29.23 4.16 -26.28
N LEU A 67 -27.90 4.00 -26.12
CA LEU A 67 -27.27 2.73 -25.79
C LEU A 67 -27.29 2.47 -24.29
N SER A 68 -27.24 1.20 -23.91
CA SER A 68 -27.04 0.84 -22.51
C SER A 68 -25.60 1.18 -22.08
N MET A 69 -25.40 1.41 -20.78
CA MET A 69 -24.05 1.62 -20.25
C MET A 69 -23.10 0.44 -20.55
N HIS A 70 -23.63 -0.78 -20.63
CA HIS A 70 -22.83 -1.96 -20.99
C HIS A 70 -22.30 -1.87 -22.42
N ASP A 71 -23.13 -1.48 -23.38
CA ASP A 71 -22.75 -1.35 -24.79
C ASP A 71 -21.75 -0.20 -24.99
N ILE A 72 -21.93 0.92 -24.29
CA ILE A 72 -20.99 2.07 -24.31
C ILE A 72 -19.60 1.63 -23.79
N ILE A 73 -19.56 0.80 -22.76
CA ILE A 73 -18.31 0.27 -22.20
C ILE A 73 -17.63 -0.64 -23.22
N LEU A 74 -18.36 -1.59 -23.81
CA LEU A 74 -17.81 -2.51 -24.84
C LEU A 74 -17.25 -1.73 -26.04
N MET A 75 -18.00 -0.76 -26.56
CA MET A 75 -17.57 0.12 -27.66
C MET A 75 -16.27 0.87 -27.33
N SER A 76 -16.07 1.26 -26.06
CA SER A 76 -14.86 1.99 -25.63
C SER A 76 -13.59 1.12 -25.62
N TYR A 77 -13.71 -0.20 -25.73
CA TYR A 77 -12.60 -1.16 -25.78
C TYR A 77 -12.27 -1.65 -27.20
N GLU A 78 -13.09 -1.38 -28.20
CA GLU A 78 -12.93 -1.91 -29.57
C GLU A 78 -11.57 -1.54 -30.21
N ASP A 79 -11.02 -0.37 -29.89
CA ASP A 79 -9.72 0.10 -30.41
C ASP A 79 -8.51 -0.28 -29.52
N ARG A 80 -8.71 -1.05 -28.45
CA ARG A 80 -7.63 -1.45 -27.51
C ARG A 80 -7.30 -2.93 -27.67
N GLY A 81 -6.70 -3.30 -28.80
CA GLY A 81 -6.35 -4.70 -29.08
C GLY A 81 -5.50 -4.98 -30.33
N THR A 82 -4.78 -4.00 -30.87
CA THR A 82 -3.77 -4.21 -31.95
C THR A 82 -2.38 -3.84 -31.49
#